data_AF-A0A418FLD5-F1
#
_entry.id   AF-A0A418FLD5-F1
#
_cell.length_a   1.000
_cell.length_b   1.000
_cell.length_c   1.000
_cell.angle_alpha   90.00
_cell.angle_beta   90.00
_cell.angle_gamma   90.00
#
_symmetry.space_group_name_H-M   'P 1'
#
loop_
_entity.id
_entity.type
_entity.pdbx_description
1 polymer ?
#
loop_
_entity_poly.entity_id
_entity_poly.type
_entity_poly.pdbx_seq_one_letter_code
_entity_poly.pdbx_strand_id
1 'polypeptide(L)'
;TDAPLRALLSELETIYRDHAKAHRANGPFLLGANVSTGDINLIPLLFRFEILFAHYKAYTLLPEKDFPLLKAALEAAKALPTFQQTVQDPSIYIQGYSVVANQAS
;
A
#
# COMPACT_ATOMS: atom_id res chain seq x y z
N THR A 1 16.62 9.71 4.78
CA THR A 1 15.96 10.33 3.61
C THR A 1 15.23 9.25 2.87
N ASP A 2 13.92 9.38 2.69
CA ASP A 2 13.08 8.30 2.15
C ASP A 2 12.96 8.37 0.62
N ALA A 3 13.95 8.98 -0.04
CA ALA A 3 13.96 9.26 -1.47
C ALA A 3 13.85 7.98 -2.34
N PRO A 4 14.54 6.86 -2.03
CA PRO A 4 14.38 5.62 -2.80
C PRO A 4 12.97 5.05 -2.70
N LEU A 5 12.36 5.08 -1.50
CA LEU A 5 10.98 4.64 -1.29
C LEU A 5 10.01 5.52 -2.08
N ARG A 6 10.18 6.84 -2.01
CA ARG A 6 9.33 7.78 -2.75
C ARG A 6 9.44 7.56 -4.26
N ALA A 7 10.65 7.30 -4.79
CA ALA A 7 10.86 7.01 -6.19
C ALA A 7 10.14 5.73 -6.64
N LEU A 8 10.24 4.65 -5.85
CA LEU A 8 9.53 3.40 -6.11
C LEU A 8 8.01 3.59 -6.09
N LEU A 9 7.47 4.30 -5.10
CA LEU A 9 6.04 4.60 -5.03
C LEU A 9 5.59 5.47 -6.21
N SER A 10 6.41 6.41 -6.67
CA SER A 10 6.12 7.21 -7.87
C SER A 10 6.10 6.35 -9.13
N GLU A 11 6.97 5.36 -9.26
CA GLU A 11 6.94 4.42 -10.38
C GLU A 11 5.67 3.55 -10.36
N LEU A 12 5.32 2.98 -9.20
CA LEU A 12 4.09 2.21 -9.04
C LEU A 12 2.83 3.04 -9.34
N GLU A 13 2.78 4.27 -8.84
CA GLU A 13 1.70 5.21 -9.12
C GLU A 13 1.62 5.54 -10.63
N THR A 14 2.76 5.65 -11.32
CA THR A 14 2.83 5.83 -12.78
C THR A 14 2.29 4.61 -13.52
N ILE A 15 2.60 3.39 -13.05
CA ILE A 15 2.03 2.16 -13.61
C ILE A 15 0.50 2.17 -13.49
N TYR A 16 -0.04 2.54 -12.32
CA TYR A 16 -1.50 2.66 -12.12
C TYR A 16 -2.09 3.77 -13.00
N ARG A 17 -1.39 4.88 -13.19
CA ARG A 17 -1.91 6.04 -13.93
C ARG A 17 -1.91 5.84 -15.44
N ASP A 18 -0.78 5.41 -15.97
CA ASP A 18 -0.48 5.49 -17.40
C ASP A 18 -0.56 4.11 -18.06
N HIS A 19 0.10 3.10 -17.48
CA HIS A 19 0.16 1.77 -18.08
C HIS A 19 -1.15 1.00 -17.89
N ALA A 20 -1.80 1.16 -16.74
CA ALA A 20 -3.07 0.53 -16.42
C ALA A 20 -4.29 1.41 -16.73
N LYS A 21 -4.11 2.58 -17.37
CA LYS A 21 -5.15 3.60 -17.56
C LYS A 21 -6.47 3.05 -18.08
N ALA A 22 -6.43 2.20 -19.11
CA ALA A 22 -7.61 1.62 -19.74
C ALA A 22 -8.40 0.72 -18.77
N HIS A 23 -7.70 0.00 -17.89
CA HIS A 23 -8.32 -0.85 -16.88
C HIS A 23 -8.82 -0.03 -15.69
N ARG A 24 -8.03 0.95 -15.24
CA ARG A 24 -8.34 1.82 -14.08
C ARG A 24 -9.54 2.71 -14.28
N ALA A 25 -9.93 2.99 -15.52
CA ALA A 25 -11.21 3.63 -15.83
C ALA A 25 -12.43 2.82 -15.31
N ASN A 26 -12.28 1.51 -15.10
CA ASN A 26 -13.35 0.60 -14.73
C ASN A 26 -13.29 0.14 -13.26
N GLY A 27 -12.40 0.69 -12.44
CA GLY A 27 -12.33 0.34 -11.02
C GLY A 27 -10.99 0.66 -10.36
N PRO A 28 -10.91 0.52 -9.02
CA PRO A 28 -9.81 1.02 -8.22
C PRO A 28 -8.52 0.19 -8.30
N PHE A 29 -8.61 -1.07 -8.71
CA PHE A 29 -7.48 -2.01 -8.72
C PHE A 29 -6.68 -1.94 -10.02
N LEU A 30 -5.50 -2.57 -10.04
CA LEU A 30 -4.57 -2.50 -11.16
C LEU A 30 -5.21 -2.90 -12.50
N LEU A 31 -6.04 -3.95 -12.51
CA LEU A 31 -6.73 -4.43 -13.70
C LEU A 31 -8.24 -4.10 -13.72
N GLY A 32 -8.66 -3.08 -12.96
CA GLY A 32 -10.01 -2.52 -12.99
C GLY A 32 -10.84 -2.83 -11.74
N ALA A 33 -12.05 -3.36 -11.92
CA ALA A 33 -13.01 -3.54 -10.82
C ALA A 33 -12.64 -4.63 -9.81
N ASN A 34 -11.93 -5.66 -10.26
CA ASN A 34 -11.61 -6.84 -9.47
C ASN A 34 -10.15 -6.86 -9.06
N VAL A 35 -9.88 -7.42 -7.88
CA VAL A 35 -8.52 -7.66 -7.38
C VAL A 35 -7.78 -8.60 -8.33
N SER A 36 -6.61 -8.17 -8.84
CA SER A 36 -5.73 -8.98 -9.67
C SER A 36 -4.61 -9.63 -8.86
N THR A 37 -3.85 -10.54 -9.46
CA THR A 37 -2.62 -11.08 -8.85
C THR A 37 -1.59 -9.99 -8.54
N GLY A 38 -1.55 -8.91 -9.32
CA GLY A 38 -0.69 -7.76 -9.02
C GLY A 38 -1.10 -7.09 -7.71
N ASP A 39 -2.41 -6.86 -7.54
CA ASP A 39 -2.96 -6.29 -6.31
C ASP A 39 -2.73 -7.23 -5.10
N ILE A 40 -2.91 -8.54 -5.27
CA ILE A 40 -2.67 -9.54 -4.21
C ILE A 40 -1.22 -9.51 -3.70
N ASN A 41 -0.25 -9.28 -4.59
CA ASN A 41 1.16 -9.21 -4.19
C ASN A 41 1.53 -7.86 -3.57
N LEU A 42 0.92 -6.76 -4.04
CA LEU A 42 1.29 -5.40 -3.63
C LEU A 42 0.54 -4.91 -2.39
N ILE A 43 -0.78 -5.04 -2.37
CA ILE A 43 -1.64 -4.40 -1.37
C ILE A 43 -1.34 -4.86 0.07
N PRO A 44 -1.10 -6.16 0.36
CA PRO A 44 -0.74 -6.58 1.71
C PRO A 44 0.55 -5.93 2.22
N LEU A 45 1.51 -5.63 1.34
CA LEU A 45 2.74 -4.91 1.70
C LEU A 45 2.44 -3.44 1.99
N LEU A 46 1.67 -2.76 1.13
CA LEU A 46 1.26 -1.37 1.35
C LEU A 46 0.49 -1.21 2.67
N PHE A 47 -0.42 -2.13 2.97
CA PHE A 47 -1.17 -2.14 4.24
C PHE A 47 -0.26 -2.27 5.46
N ARG A 48 0.66 -3.24 5.47
CA ARG A 48 1.59 -3.42 6.58
C ARG A 48 2.51 -2.22 6.73
N PHE A 49 3.02 -1.68 5.63
CA PHE A 49 3.90 -0.51 5.66
C PHE A 49 3.17 0.76 6.07
N GLU A 50 1.89 0.95 5.73
CA GLU A 50 1.09 2.07 6.26
C GLU A 50 1.11 2.08 7.80
N ILE A 51 0.92 0.91 8.42
CA ILE A 51 0.96 0.75 9.88
C ILE A 51 2.37 0.99 10.43
N LEU A 52 3.37 0.32 9.84
CA LEU A 52 4.74 0.34 10.35
C LEU A 52 5.39 1.73 10.24
N PHE A 53 5.23 2.41 9.11
CA PHE A 53 5.80 3.75 8.91
C PHE A 53 5.11 4.80 9.78
N ALA A 54 3.79 4.69 9.97
CA ALA A 54 3.08 5.57 10.89
C ALA A 54 3.58 5.37 12.33
N HIS A 55 3.77 4.11 12.76
CA HIS A 55 4.20 3.81 14.13
C HIS A 55 5.67 4.18 14.39
N TYR A 56 6.60 3.74 13.55
CA TYR A 56 8.04 3.86 13.83
C TYR A 56 8.68 5.15 13.33
N LYS A 57 8.09 5.81 12.33
CA LYS A 57 8.70 6.96 11.66
C LYS A 57 7.79 8.19 11.61
N ALA A 58 6.57 8.13 12.20
CA ALA A 58 5.54 9.16 12.07
C ALA A 58 5.32 9.61 10.61
N TYR A 59 5.47 8.67 9.67
CA TYR A 59 5.47 8.92 8.23
C TYR A 59 4.20 8.36 7.58
N THR A 60 3.52 9.18 6.80
CA THR A 60 2.39 8.74 5.97
C THR A 60 2.91 8.13 4.68
N LEU A 61 2.73 6.82 4.50
CA LEU A 61 3.26 6.08 3.34
C LEU A 61 2.70 6.58 2.01
N LEU A 62 1.37 6.77 1.93
CA LEU A 62 0.66 7.16 0.72
C LEU A 62 -0.08 8.49 0.91
N PRO A 63 0.62 9.65 0.96
CA PRO A 63 -0.05 10.94 0.98
C PRO A 63 -0.91 11.08 -0.28
N GLU A 64 -2.19 11.44 -0.11
CA GLU A 64 -3.17 11.45 -1.20
C GLU A 64 -2.80 12.42 -2.34
N LYS A 65 -2.09 13.50 -2.01
CA LYS A 65 -1.58 14.46 -3.00
C LYS A 65 -0.52 13.85 -3.93
N ASP A 66 0.22 12.84 -3.46
CA ASP A 66 1.36 12.26 -4.16
C ASP A 66 0.99 10.92 -4.82
N PHE A 67 0.21 10.08 -4.13
CA PHE A 67 -0.11 8.71 -4.55
C PHE A 67 -1.62 8.39 -4.49
N PRO A 68 -2.48 9.19 -5.17
CA PRO A 68 -3.93 9.03 -5.06
C PRO A 68 -4.43 7.68 -5.58
N LEU A 69 -3.80 7.09 -6.61
CA LEU A 69 -4.28 5.84 -7.21
C LEU A 69 -3.91 4.64 -6.35
N LEU A 70 -2.68 4.59 -5.84
CA LEU A 70 -2.26 3.56 -4.90
C LEU A 70 -3.08 3.61 -3.60
N LYS A 71 -3.35 4.82 -3.09
CA LYS A 71 -4.22 5.00 -1.91
C LYS A 71 -5.63 4.49 -2.18
N ALA A 72 -6.22 4.83 -3.34
CA ALA A 72 -7.55 4.35 -3.70
C ALA A 72 -7.62 2.82 -3.79
N ALA A 73 -6.59 2.16 -4.33
CA ALA A 73 -6.52 0.71 -4.40
C ALA A 73 -6.42 0.05 -3.00
N LEU A 74 -5.59 0.62 -2.12
CA LEU A 74 -5.45 0.14 -0.74
C LEU A 74 -6.76 0.28 0.05
N GLU A 75 -7.41 1.44 -0.03
CA GLU A 75 -8.69 1.68 0.66
C GLU A 75 -9.81 0.79 0.11
N ALA A 76 -9.87 0.59 -1.21
CA ALA A 76 -10.81 -0.34 -1.82
C ALA A 76 -10.59 -1.78 -1.32
N ALA A 77 -9.33 -2.21 -1.16
CA ALA A 77 -9.03 -3.52 -0.61
C ALA A 77 -9.38 -3.64 0.88
N LYS A 78 -9.10 -2.62 1.71
CA LYS A 78 -9.46 -2.60 3.14
C LYS A 78 -10.97 -2.75 3.37
N ALA A 79 -11.78 -2.30 2.41
CA ALA A 79 -13.23 -2.46 2.43
C ALA A 79 -13.72 -3.88 2.06
N LEU A 80 -12.88 -4.74 1.48
CA LEU A 80 -13.28 -6.10 1.10
C LEU A 80 -13.39 -7.02 2.33
N PRO A 81 -14.49 -7.78 2.48
CA PRO A 81 -14.62 -8.76 3.56
C PRO A 81 -13.50 -9.81 3.57
N THR A 82 -13.07 -10.26 2.38
CA THR A 82 -11.98 -11.24 2.23
C THR A 82 -10.63 -10.67 2.69
N PHE A 83 -10.38 -9.39 2.46
CA PHE A 83 -9.16 -8.75 2.97
C PHE A 83 -9.21 -8.66 4.49
N GLN A 84 -10.33 -8.21 5.06
CA GLN A 84 -10.55 -8.12 6.51
C GLN A 84 -10.38 -9.48 7.22
N GLN A 85 -10.75 -10.58 6.57
CA GLN A 85 -10.56 -11.95 7.08
C GLN A 85 -9.10 -12.43 7.09
N THR A 86 -8.20 -11.77 6.34
CA THR A 86 -6.80 -12.21 6.18
C THR A 86 -5.79 -11.31 6.90
N VAL A 87 -6.18 -10.10 7.27
CA VAL A 87 -5.30 -9.20 8.03
C VAL A 87 -5.25 -9.58 9.50
N GLN A 88 -4.06 -9.47 10.07
CA GLN A 88 -3.81 -9.54 11.51
C GLN A 88 -4.01 -8.18 12.18
N ASP A 89 -4.15 -8.20 13.50
CA ASP A 89 -4.13 -7.01 14.34
C ASP A 89 -2.84 -6.18 14.11
N PRO A 90 -2.91 -4.83 14.03
CA PRO A 90 -1.74 -3.98 13.83
C PRO A 90 -0.57 -4.26 14.77
N SER A 91 -0.85 -4.63 16.03
CA SER A 91 0.18 -4.93 17.03
C SER A 91 1.07 -6.11 16.63
N ILE A 92 0.54 -7.10 15.90
CA ILE A 92 1.30 -8.26 15.42
C ILE A 92 2.39 -7.82 14.43
N TYR A 93 2.08 -6.91 13.51
CA TYR A 93 3.07 -6.39 12.57
C TYR A 93 4.11 -5.53 13.29
N ILE A 94 3.65 -4.62 14.18
CA ILE A 94 4.54 -3.75 14.94
C ILE A 94 5.54 -4.59 15.75
N GLN A 95 5.06 -5.57 16.50
CA GLN A 95 5.90 -6.44 17.31
C GLN A 95 6.86 -7.26 16.44
N GLY A 96 6.37 -7.85 15.34
CA GLY A 96 7.18 -8.64 14.41
C GLY A 96 8.35 -7.88 13.80
N TYR A 97 8.22 -6.56 13.62
CA TYR A 97 9.27 -5.71 13.04
C TYR A 97 10.10 -4.93 14.07
N SER A 98 9.79 -5.07 15.37
CA SER A 98 10.43 -4.29 16.44
C SER A 98 11.95 -4.38 16.44
N VAL A 99 12.53 -5.57 16.25
CA VAL A 99 13.99 -5.76 16.23
C VAL A 99 14.64 -4.96 15.11
N VAL A 100 14.09 -5.04 13.90
CA VAL A 100 14.67 -4.37 12.72
C VAL A 100 14.43 -2.86 12.77
N ALA A 101 13.23 -2.42 13.15
CA ALA A 101 12.87 -1.01 13.18
C ALA A 101 13.65 -0.23 14.25
N ASN A 102 13.87 -0.82 15.42
CA ASN A 102 14.61 -0.20 16.51
C ASN A 102 16.12 -0.12 16.24
N GLN A 103 16.67 -0.99 15.39
CA GLN A 103 18.08 -0.91 14.96
C GLN A 103 18.34 0.15 13.88
N ALA A 104 17.29 0.55 13.15
CA ALA A 104 17.35 1.55 12.08
C ALA A 104 17.00 2.97 12.56
N SER A 105 17.17 3.24 13.86
CA SER A 105 16.84 4.50 14.52
C SER A 105 18.10 5.25 14.92
#